data_AF-A0A7S2PSR8-F1
#
_entry.id   AF-A0A7S2PSR8-F1
#
_cell.length_a   1.000
_cell.length_b   1.000
_cell.length_c   1.000
_cell.angle_alpha   90.00
_cell.angle_beta   90.00
_cell.angle_gamma   90.00
#
_symmetry.space_group_name_H-M   'P 1'
#
loop_
_entity.id
_entity.type
_entity.pdbx_description
1 polymer ?
#
loop_
_entity_poly.entity_id
_entity_poly.type
_entity_poly.pdbx_seq_one_letter_code
_entity_poly.pdbx_strand_id
1 'polypeptide(L)'
;GESLRTSLLHTEASLEVQYDAPVQVALERSLREVGRRGAFAFNKHNVVQAVSEAYQSLTDGRDALCNQEPAPPRGELFRRSSSIDFRNAIAESLREQAERGAATTNGASRPGSSPTFDRDDFVHAQLASCGISQQRVGQMTRGVLDKLRLRVVDAGSTNRSENDAKMFNQCFYLSLARSCIGGAGRPHQDLALLFKRSIEQAVLRKHPDWARTEQVGENVMAFVDFLQFPMAECSSVFADMAAVIVDSLTATAEIYKGVDFDAQTDRGSDQSGRLMLLWYIPKHYQALCRRQDSGRITLDDVIKAFEQEGIQYVTI
;
A
#
# COMPACT_ATOMS: atom_id res chain seq x y z
N GLY A 1 -25.11 37.39 34.14
CA GLY A 1 -23.89 37.05 34.88
C GLY A 1 -24.08 35.67 35.44
N GLU A 2 -23.14 34.76 35.13
CA GLU A 2 -22.65 33.68 36.00
C GLU A 2 -23.69 32.66 36.52
N SER A 3 -23.51 31.35 36.53
CA SER A 3 -22.39 30.42 36.39
C SER A 3 -23.07 29.04 36.47
N LEU A 4 -22.92 28.15 35.48
CA LEU A 4 -22.10 26.93 35.54
C LEU A 4 -22.05 26.19 36.90
N ARG A 5 -22.17 24.84 36.79
CA ARG A 5 -22.09 23.74 37.80
C ARG A 5 -23.48 23.35 38.32
N THR A 6 -23.99 22.12 38.24
CA THR A 6 -23.49 20.72 38.37
C THR A 6 -24.77 19.88 38.13
N SER A 7 -24.86 18.73 37.48
CA SER A 7 -24.13 17.48 37.66
C SER A 7 -24.59 16.53 36.53
N LEU A 8 -23.64 16.10 35.69
CA LEU A 8 -23.79 14.93 34.84
C LEU A 8 -23.28 13.73 35.65
N LEU A 9 -24.18 12.81 35.99
CA LEU A 9 -23.85 11.49 36.51
C LEU A 9 -24.49 10.46 35.57
N HIS A 10 -23.76 9.35 35.39
CA HIS A 10 -24.03 8.14 34.58
C HIS A 10 -23.50 8.24 33.13
N THR A 11 -22.61 7.39 32.63
CA THR A 11 -22.25 6.01 33.01
C THR A 11 -20.85 5.69 32.44
N GLU A 12 -19.85 5.40 33.26
CA GLU A 12 -18.62 4.75 32.80
C GLU A 12 -18.82 3.24 32.88
N ALA A 13 -19.00 2.60 31.72
CA ALA A 13 -18.83 1.17 31.58
C ALA A 13 -17.40 0.93 31.06
N SER A 14 -16.49 0.57 31.96
CA SER A 14 -15.16 0.10 31.62
C SER A 14 -15.28 -1.21 30.84
N LEU A 15 -15.00 -1.17 29.54
CA LEU A 15 -14.72 -2.36 28.74
C LEU A 15 -13.28 -2.80 29.06
N GLU A 16 -13.14 -3.67 30.05
CA GLU A 16 -11.92 -4.49 30.17
C GLU A 16 -11.88 -5.45 28.98
N VAL A 17 -11.02 -5.15 28.02
CA VAL A 17 -10.65 -6.09 26.97
C VAL A 17 -9.76 -7.15 27.63
N GLN A 18 -10.31 -8.35 27.87
CA GLN A 18 -9.51 -9.50 28.28
C GLN A 18 -8.64 -9.94 27.09
N TYR A 19 -7.34 -9.73 27.23
CA TYR A 19 -6.35 -10.29 26.33
C TYR A 19 -6.03 -11.73 26.75
N ASP A 20 -5.66 -12.59 25.80
CA ASP A 20 -5.12 -13.90 26.12
C ASP A 20 -3.91 -13.78 27.05
N ALA A 21 -3.81 -14.66 28.05
CA ALA A 21 -2.80 -14.63 29.11
C ALA A 21 -1.35 -14.36 28.62
N PRO A 22 -0.86 -14.95 27.51
CA PRO A 22 0.48 -14.63 27.00
C PRO A 22 0.63 -13.19 26.49
N VAL A 23 -0.41 -12.59 25.89
CA VAL A 23 -0.41 -11.20 25.40
C VAL A 23 -0.40 -10.22 26.59
N GLN A 24 -1.18 -10.53 27.62
CA GLN A 24 -1.23 -9.72 28.84
C GLN A 24 0.12 -9.73 29.59
N VAL A 25 0.78 -10.90 29.66
CA VAL A 25 2.12 -11.04 30.25
C VAL A 25 3.19 -10.30 29.44
N ALA A 26 3.13 -10.32 28.10
CA ALA A 26 4.05 -9.58 27.23
C ALA A 26 3.88 -8.05 27.36
N LEU A 27 2.64 -7.59 27.49
CA LEU A 27 2.32 -6.17 27.64
C LEU A 27 2.78 -5.64 29.02
N GLU A 28 2.50 -6.37 30.09
CA GLU A 28 2.95 -6.01 31.45
C GLU A 28 4.47 -6.01 31.59
N ARG A 29 5.16 -6.94 30.90
CA ARG A 29 6.62 -7.01 30.88
C ARG A 29 7.22 -5.79 30.16
N SER A 30 6.66 -5.40 29.02
CA SER A 30 7.09 -4.21 28.26
C SER A 30 6.84 -2.92 29.04
N LEU A 31 5.68 -2.77 29.69
CA LEU A 31 5.36 -1.59 30.49
C LEU A 31 6.25 -1.46 31.73
N ARG A 32 6.64 -2.58 32.38
CA ARG A 32 7.62 -2.57 33.48
C ARG A 32 9.04 -2.23 33.02
N GLU A 33 9.42 -2.63 31.81
CA GLU A 33 10.73 -2.31 31.22
C GLU A 33 10.83 -0.81 30.86
N VAL A 34 9.72 -0.22 30.37
CA VAL A 34 9.58 1.22 30.11
C VAL A 34 9.61 2.03 31.40
N GLY A 35 8.95 1.55 32.47
CA GLY A 35 8.97 2.21 33.78
C GLY A 35 10.33 2.16 34.50
N ARG A 36 11.19 1.18 34.19
CA ARG A 36 12.54 1.05 34.79
C ARG A 36 13.60 1.87 34.09
N ARG A 37 13.43 2.19 32.80
CA ARG A 37 14.36 3.01 32.02
C ARG A 37 13.82 4.42 31.94
N GLY A 38 14.08 5.20 32.99
CA GLY A 38 13.67 6.60 33.10
C GLY A 38 13.92 7.38 31.80
N ALA A 39 12.98 8.29 31.50
CA ALA A 39 12.93 9.08 30.28
C ALA A 39 14.28 9.74 29.96
N PHE A 40 15.03 9.21 29.00
CA PHE A 40 15.92 9.91 28.06
C PHE A 40 16.51 8.89 27.07
N ALA A 41 16.50 9.27 25.78
CA ALA A 41 16.93 8.51 24.59
C ALA A 41 15.97 7.42 24.04
N PHE A 42 15.00 7.88 23.23
CA PHE A 42 14.28 7.07 22.26
C PHE A 42 15.24 6.61 21.15
N ASN A 43 15.63 5.33 21.15
CA ASN A 43 16.39 4.72 20.06
C ASN A 43 15.41 4.03 19.08
N LYS A 44 15.39 4.48 17.81
CA LYS A 44 14.57 3.92 16.72
C LYS A 44 14.70 2.40 16.58
N HIS A 45 15.85 1.84 16.96
CA HIS A 45 16.10 0.40 16.90
C HIS A 45 15.17 -0.41 17.81
N ASN A 46 14.83 0.11 19.00
CA ASN A 46 14.00 -0.59 19.98
C ASN A 46 12.52 -0.67 19.55
N VAL A 47 12.04 0.32 18.80
CA VAL A 47 10.67 0.35 18.29
C VAL A 47 10.50 -0.63 17.13
N VAL A 48 11.48 -0.68 16.23
CA VAL A 48 11.49 -1.63 15.10
C VAL A 48 11.58 -3.07 15.62
N GLN A 49 12.40 -3.32 16.64
CA GLN A 49 12.52 -4.65 17.23
C GLN A 49 11.22 -5.09 17.95
N ALA A 50 10.59 -4.22 18.73
CA ALA A 50 9.34 -4.54 19.41
C ALA A 50 8.17 -4.80 18.43
N VAL A 51 8.10 -4.04 17.32
CA VAL A 51 7.11 -4.25 16.25
C VAL A 51 7.38 -5.56 15.51
N SER A 52 8.64 -5.91 15.26
CA SER A 52 9.02 -7.17 14.62
C SER A 52 8.68 -8.39 15.49
N GLU A 53 8.94 -8.33 16.80
CA GLU A 53 8.64 -9.43 17.73
C GLU A 53 7.12 -9.64 17.88
N ALA A 54 6.34 -8.55 17.88
CA ALA A 54 4.87 -8.63 17.89
C ALA A 54 4.30 -9.24 16.61
N TYR A 55 4.90 -8.95 15.45
CA TYR A 55 4.49 -9.50 14.16
C TYR A 55 4.80 -11.01 14.06
N GLN A 56 5.97 -11.43 14.54
CA GLN A 56 6.38 -12.85 14.57
C GLN A 56 5.46 -13.70 15.47
N SER A 57 5.09 -13.17 16.64
CA SER A 57 4.18 -13.88 17.56
C SER A 57 2.77 -14.06 16.98
N LEU A 58 2.33 -13.16 16.09
CA LEU A 58 1.03 -13.24 15.42
C LEU A 58 1.03 -14.23 14.24
N THR A 59 2.18 -14.42 13.58
CA THR A 59 2.33 -15.41 12.51
C THR A 59 2.42 -16.83 13.08
N ASP A 60 3.18 -17.02 14.16
CA ASP A 60 3.37 -18.34 14.77
C ASP A 60 2.08 -18.90 15.39
N GLY A 61 1.21 -18.03 15.91
CA GLY A 61 -0.12 -18.40 16.42
C GLY A 61 -1.11 -18.82 15.33
N ARG A 62 -0.88 -18.38 14.08
CA ARG A 62 -1.77 -18.65 12.93
C ARG A 62 -1.44 -20.00 12.27
N ASP A 63 -0.17 -20.41 12.29
CA ASP A 63 0.27 -21.71 11.78
C ASP A 63 -0.15 -22.88 12.68
N ALA A 64 -0.37 -22.64 13.97
CA ALA A 64 -0.86 -23.64 14.91
C ALA A 64 -2.35 -24.04 14.71
N LEU A 65 -3.13 -23.20 14.01
CA LEU A 65 -4.58 -23.40 13.83
C LEU A 65 -4.97 -24.09 12.51
N CYS A 66 -4.02 -24.30 11.58
CA CYS A 66 -4.31 -24.80 10.22
C CYS A 66 -4.01 -26.29 9.97
N ASN A 67 -3.65 -27.08 10.99
CA ASN A 67 -3.29 -28.49 10.82
C ASN A 67 -4.41 -29.47 11.18
N GLN A 68 -5.56 -29.44 10.48
CA GLN A 68 -6.44 -30.60 10.30
C GLN A 68 -7.20 -30.50 8.98
N GLU A 69 -6.73 -31.18 7.91
CA GLU A 69 -7.54 -31.92 6.89
C GLU A 69 -6.68 -32.44 5.70
N PRO A 70 -7.18 -33.40 4.88
CA PRO A 70 -6.39 -34.55 4.42
C PRO A 70 -5.69 -34.40 3.07
N ALA A 71 -4.82 -35.37 2.79
CA ALA A 71 -3.81 -35.40 1.74
C ALA A 71 -4.32 -35.23 0.28
N PRO A 72 -3.54 -34.55 -0.60
CA PRO A 72 -3.87 -34.41 -2.01
C PRO A 72 -3.39 -35.61 -2.85
N PRO A 73 -4.00 -35.86 -4.03
CA PRO A 73 -3.54 -36.88 -4.95
C PRO A 73 -2.22 -36.47 -5.61
N ARG A 74 -1.38 -37.49 -5.86
CA ARG A 74 -0.05 -37.36 -6.46
C ARG A 74 -0.12 -36.84 -7.90
N GLY A 75 0.53 -35.72 -8.15
CA GLY A 75 0.87 -35.24 -9.49
C GLY A 75 1.45 -33.83 -9.44
N GLU A 76 2.67 -33.68 -9.93
CA GLU A 76 3.36 -32.41 -10.23
C GLU A 76 4.05 -31.67 -9.06
N LEU A 77 5.26 -32.16 -8.77
CA LEU A 77 6.36 -31.40 -8.21
C LEU A 77 6.76 -30.26 -9.17
N PHE A 78 6.27 -29.05 -8.93
CA PHE A 78 6.97 -27.82 -9.31
C PHE A 78 7.07 -26.93 -8.07
N ARG A 79 8.32 -26.71 -7.63
CA ARG A 79 8.65 -25.94 -6.42
C ARG A 79 8.00 -24.56 -6.46
N ARG A 80 6.96 -24.36 -5.66
CA ARG A 80 6.51 -23.05 -5.16
C ARG A 80 7.53 -22.57 -4.13
N SER A 81 8.61 -21.93 -4.57
CA SER A 81 9.30 -20.93 -3.73
C SER A 81 8.69 -19.58 -4.08
N SER A 82 8.14 -18.92 -3.09
CA SER A 82 6.99 -18.04 -3.19
C SER A 82 7.39 -16.57 -3.39
N SER A 83 6.49 -15.73 -3.89
CA SER A 83 6.61 -14.26 -3.97
C SER A 83 7.05 -13.61 -2.63
N ILE A 84 6.72 -14.27 -1.52
CA ILE A 84 7.14 -13.87 -0.16
C ILE A 84 8.65 -14.04 -0.01
N ASP A 85 9.26 -15.10 -0.55
CA ASP A 85 10.71 -15.34 -0.50
C ASP A 85 11.48 -14.24 -1.24
N PHE A 86 10.96 -13.76 -2.37
CA PHE A 86 11.58 -12.67 -3.14
C PHE A 86 11.44 -11.31 -2.42
N ARG A 87 10.27 -11.01 -1.84
CA ARG A 87 10.06 -9.78 -1.04
C ARG A 87 10.86 -9.80 0.26
N ASN A 88 10.93 -10.95 0.92
CA ASN A 88 11.75 -11.13 2.12
C ASN A 88 13.23 -10.99 1.78
N ALA A 89 13.69 -11.56 0.66
CA ALA A 89 15.06 -11.36 0.19
C ALA A 89 15.37 -9.88 -0.13
N ILE A 90 14.42 -9.13 -0.71
CA ILE A 90 14.58 -7.69 -0.92
C ILE A 90 14.62 -6.94 0.42
N ALA A 91 13.68 -7.20 1.32
CA ALA A 91 13.59 -6.55 2.63
C ALA A 91 14.81 -6.85 3.53
N GLU A 92 15.31 -8.08 3.49
CA GLU A 92 16.47 -8.55 4.25
C GLU A 92 17.77 -7.98 3.67
N SER A 93 17.90 -7.92 2.34
CA SER A 93 19.04 -7.23 1.69
C SER A 93 19.06 -5.73 1.99
N LEU A 94 17.90 -5.07 2.02
CA LEU A 94 17.76 -3.66 2.43
C LEU A 94 18.18 -3.46 3.89
N ARG A 95 17.86 -4.41 4.79
CA ARG A 95 18.24 -4.38 6.20
C ARG A 95 19.75 -4.53 6.39
N GLU A 96 20.37 -5.51 5.74
CA GLU A 96 21.82 -5.74 5.84
C GLU A 96 22.65 -4.55 5.34
N GLN A 97 22.22 -3.89 4.25
CA GLN A 97 22.94 -2.74 3.72
C GLN A 97 22.81 -1.49 4.61
N ALA A 98 21.64 -1.29 5.24
CA ALA A 98 21.46 -0.23 6.24
C ALA A 98 22.37 -0.44 7.47
N GLU A 99 22.55 -1.69 7.90
CA GLU A 99 23.44 -2.05 9.01
C GLU A 99 24.93 -1.89 8.65
N ARG A 100 25.34 -2.23 7.41
CA ARG A 100 26.72 -2.00 6.92
C ARG A 100 27.06 -0.52 6.75
N GLY A 101 26.09 0.31 6.36
CA GLY A 101 26.24 1.77 6.28
C GLY A 101 26.41 2.45 7.64
N ALA A 102 25.82 1.88 8.70
CA ALA A 102 26.01 2.37 10.07
C ALA A 102 27.39 2.00 10.64
N ALA A 103 27.90 0.79 10.34
CA ALA A 103 29.17 0.28 10.86
C ALA A 103 30.43 0.96 10.30
N THR A 104 30.33 1.71 9.19
CA THR A 104 31.49 2.35 8.52
C THR A 104 31.73 3.82 8.91
N THR A 105 30.97 4.37 9.86
CA THR A 105 31.08 5.78 10.28
C THR A 105 31.97 5.99 11.52
N ASN A 106 33.25 5.57 11.44
CA ASN A 106 34.28 5.97 12.42
C ASN A 106 35.50 6.69 11.79
N GLY A 107 35.42 7.06 10.51
CA GLY A 107 36.43 7.87 9.83
C GLY A 107 35.95 9.28 9.57
N ALA A 108 36.55 10.27 10.23
CA ALA A 108 36.26 11.69 10.08
C ALA A 108 36.29 12.14 8.60
N SER A 109 35.13 12.33 8.00
CA SER A 109 34.95 12.98 6.71
C SER A 109 33.82 14.01 6.80
N ARG A 110 34.01 15.13 6.09
CA ARG A 110 33.22 16.38 6.11
C ARG A 110 31.70 16.16 6.04
N PRO A 111 30.89 17.07 6.63
CA PRO A 111 29.43 17.07 6.48
C PRO A 111 29.07 17.56 5.08
N GLY A 112 28.95 16.63 4.14
CA GLY A 112 28.49 16.90 2.78
C GLY A 112 27.75 15.69 2.25
N SER A 113 26.42 15.79 2.22
CA SER A 113 25.46 14.84 1.63
C SER A 113 25.68 13.37 1.98
N SER A 114 24.94 12.87 2.97
CA SER A 114 24.67 11.44 3.06
C SER A 114 24.15 10.94 1.70
N PRO A 115 24.67 9.83 1.15
CA PRO A 115 24.16 9.28 -0.10
C PRO A 115 22.68 8.97 0.10
N THR A 116 21.81 9.72 -0.59
CA THR A 116 20.38 9.44 -0.59
C THR A 116 20.19 8.14 -1.36
N PHE A 117 19.72 7.12 -0.67
CA PHE A 117 19.33 5.85 -1.29
C PHE A 117 18.28 6.14 -2.39
N ASP A 118 18.66 5.97 -3.65
CA ASP A 118 17.70 6.03 -4.76
C ASP A 118 17.14 4.63 -4.99
N ARG A 119 15.83 4.48 -4.76
CA ARG A 119 15.10 3.22 -5.00
C ARG A 119 15.29 2.76 -6.44
N ASP A 120 15.39 3.68 -7.39
CA ASP A 120 15.48 3.34 -8.82
C ASP A 120 16.82 2.67 -9.13
N ASP A 121 17.91 3.21 -8.59
CA ASP A 121 19.26 2.64 -8.70
C ASP A 121 19.32 1.25 -8.08
N PHE A 122 18.68 1.07 -6.91
CA PHE A 122 18.60 -0.23 -6.25
C PHE A 122 17.81 -1.24 -7.09
N VAL A 123 16.64 -0.86 -7.62
CA VAL A 123 15.82 -1.74 -8.48
C VAL A 123 16.60 -2.13 -9.73
N HIS A 124 17.30 -1.19 -10.36
CA HIS A 124 18.12 -1.48 -11.53
C HIS A 124 19.28 -2.43 -11.21
N ALA A 125 19.97 -2.23 -10.09
CA ALA A 125 21.03 -3.13 -9.63
C ALA A 125 20.49 -4.54 -9.34
N GLN A 126 19.30 -4.65 -8.75
CA GLN A 126 18.68 -5.93 -8.45
C GLN A 126 18.20 -6.67 -9.72
N LEU A 127 17.62 -5.97 -10.68
CA LEU A 127 17.24 -6.57 -11.96
C LEU A 127 18.47 -7.09 -12.71
N ALA A 128 19.56 -6.32 -12.69
CA ALA A 128 20.84 -6.73 -13.26
C ALA A 128 21.40 -7.97 -12.56
N SER A 129 21.32 -8.05 -11.21
CA SER A 129 21.80 -9.20 -10.45
C SER A 129 20.98 -10.48 -10.72
N CYS A 130 19.68 -10.34 -11.01
CA CYS A 130 18.82 -11.44 -11.43
C CYS A 130 18.92 -11.78 -12.95
N GLY A 131 19.75 -11.07 -13.72
CA GLY A 131 19.88 -11.26 -15.16
C GLY A 131 18.63 -10.84 -15.96
N ILE A 132 17.75 -10.03 -15.37
CA ILE A 132 16.55 -9.51 -16.04
C ILE A 132 16.93 -8.20 -16.71
N SER A 133 16.90 -8.17 -18.04
CA SER A 133 17.16 -6.94 -18.77
C SER A 133 16.00 -5.96 -18.65
N GLN A 134 16.29 -4.66 -18.52
CA GLN A 134 15.29 -3.59 -18.58
C GLN A 134 14.46 -3.66 -19.88
N GLN A 135 15.07 -4.12 -20.98
CA GLN A 135 14.37 -4.35 -22.23
C GLN A 135 13.26 -5.39 -22.09
N ARG A 136 13.51 -6.49 -21.35
CA ARG A 136 12.50 -7.52 -21.10
C ARG A 136 11.35 -6.99 -20.26
N VAL A 137 11.65 -6.25 -19.19
CA VAL A 137 10.62 -5.56 -18.37
C VAL A 137 9.76 -4.65 -19.23
N GLY A 138 10.39 -3.83 -20.08
CA GLY A 138 9.70 -2.93 -21.00
C GLY A 138 8.85 -3.68 -22.05
N GLN A 139 9.29 -4.86 -22.51
CA GLN A 139 8.52 -5.70 -23.42
C GLN A 139 7.28 -6.29 -22.75
N MET A 140 7.43 -6.89 -21.55
CA MET A 140 6.32 -7.49 -20.81
C MET A 140 5.23 -6.47 -20.51
N THR A 141 5.64 -5.31 -19.99
CA THR A 141 4.68 -4.27 -19.60
C THR A 141 3.99 -3.64 -20.81
N ARG A 142 4.69 -3.45 -21.94
CA ARG A 142 4.05 -3.06 -23.22
C ARG A 142 3.10 -4.12 -23.77
N GLY A 143 3.46 -5.40 -23.66
CA GLY A 143 2.61 -6.51 -24.09
C GLY A 143 1.24 -6.49 -23.41
N VAL A 144 1.21 -6.19 -22.11
CA VAL A 144 -0.04 -6.00 -21.37
C VAL A 144 -0.85 -4.81 -21.89
N LEU A 145 -0.20 -3.66 -22.10
CA LEU A 145 -0.87 -2.48 -22.63
C LEU A 145 -1.50 -2.74 -24.00
N ASP A 146 -0.78 -3.42 -24.88
CA ASP A 146 -1.24 -3.74 -26.24
C ASP A 146 -2.41 -4.73 -26.20
N LYS A 147 -2.31 -5.81 -25.40
CA LYS A 147 -3.38 -6.81 -25.23
C LYS A 147 -4.68 -6.20 -24.71
N LEU A 148 -4.57 -5.34 -23.71
CA LEU A 148 -5.72 -4.67 -23.10
C LEU A 148 -6.15 -3.40 -23.85
N ARG A 149 -5.46 -3.04 -24.94
CA ARG A 149 -5.67 -1.79 -25.69
C ARG A 149 -5.69 -0.56 -24.78
N LEU A 150 -4.77 -0.53 -23.81
CA LEU A 150 -4.58 0.56 -22.88
C LEU A 150 -3.56 1.56 -23.43
N ARG A 151 -3.65 2.79 -22.94
CA ARG A 151 -2.64 3.83 -23.13
C ARG A 151 -2.35 4.50 -21.81
N VAL A 152 -1.10 4.91 -21.66
CA VAL A 152 -0.65 5.70 -20.52
C VAL A 152 -1.07 7.16 -20.74
N VAL A 153 -1.70 7.76 -19.74
CA VAL A 153 -2.17 9.15 -19.77
C VAL A 153 -1.68 9.84 -18.51
N ASP A 154 -0.88 10.89 -18.69
CA ASP A 154 -0.48 11.76 -17.59
C ASP A 154 -1.68 12.64 -17.16
N ALA A 155 -2.04 12.55 -15.88
CA ALA A 155 -3.10 13.33 -15.28
C ALA A 155 -2.58 14.61 -14.60
N GLY A 156 -1.28 14.83 -14.59
CA GLY A 156 -0.62 15.95 -13.91
C GLY A 156 -0.34 15.66 -12.44
N SER A 157 0.26 16.63 -11.75
CA SER A 157 0.72 16.49 -10.36
C SER A 157 0.17 17.54 -9.39
N THR A 158 -0.70 18.43 -9.88
CA THR A 158 -1.28 19.51 -9.08
C THR A 158 -2.80 19.53 -9.18
N ASN A 159 -3.46 19.77 -8.05
CA ASN A 159 -4.91 19.94 -7.97
C ASN A 159 -5.25 21.19 -7.13
N ARG A 160 -6.53 21.45 -6.88
CA ARG A 160 -6.99 22.50 -5.98
C ARG A 160 -7.82 21.91 -4.85
N SER A 161 -7.67 22.46 -3.65
CA SER A 161 -8.50 22.10 -2.50
C SER A 161 -9.87 22.77 -2.58
N GLU A 162 -10.72 22.47 -1.60
CA GLU A 162 -12.05 23.05 -1.42
C GLU A 162 -12.03 24.57 -1.29
N ASN A 163 -10.91 25.14 -0.81
CA ASN A 163 -10.70 26.58 -0.65
C ASN A 163 -9.96 27.21 -1.85
N ASP A 164 -9.96 26.55 -3.01
CA ASP A 164 -9.23 26.92 -4.23
C ASP A 164 -7.69 26.96 -4.07
N ALA A 165 -7.15 26.54 -2.93
CA ALA A 165 -5.70 26.53 -2.69
C ALA A 165 -5.01 25.46 -3.54
N LYS A 166 -3.85 25.80 -4.12
CA LYS A 166 -3.09 24.87 -4.96
C LYS A 166 -2.45 23.77 -4.12
N MET A 167 -2.67 22.52 -4.51
CA MET A 167 -2.07 21.32 -3.92
C MET A 167 -1.05 20.70 -4.87
N PHE A 168 0.02 20.14 -4.31
CA PHE A 168 1.08 19.42 -5.02
C PHE A 168 1.06 17.92 -4.70
N ASN A 169 1.86 17.13 -5.40
CA ASN A 169 1.95 15.67 -5.21
C ASN A 169 0.62 14.93 -5.39
N GLN A 170 -0.21 15.41 -6.32
CA GLN A 170 -1.57 14.90 -6.55
C GLN A 170 -1.64 13.83 -7.66
N CYS A 171 -0.50 13.40 -8.23
CA CYS A 171 -0.48 12.53 -9.40
C CYS A 171 -1.15 11.17 -9.18
N PHE A 172 -1.06 10.62 -7.97
CA PHE A 172 -1.76 9.39 -7.60
C PHE A 172 -3.28 9.56 -7.67
N TYR A 173 -3.85 10.54 -6.93
CA TYR A 173 -5.29 10.77 -6.88
C TYR A 173 -5.87 11.20 -8.23
N LEU A 174 -5.13 12.04 -8.97
CA LEU A 174 -5.51 12.46 -10.32
C LEU A 174 -5.54 11.27 -11.29
N SER A 175 -4.54 10.38 -11.23
CA SER A 175 -4.50 9.18 -12.06
C SER A 175 -5.59 8.18 -11.70
N LEU A 176 -5.88 8.01 -10.41
CA LEU A 176 -6.96 7.17 -9.89
C LEU A 176 -8.32 7.65 -10.41
N ALA A 177 -8.62 8.93 -10.22
CA ALA A 177 -9.85 9.56 -10.71
C ALA A 177 -9.95 9.51 -12.24
N ARG A 178 -8.85 9.78 -12.94
CA ARG A 178 -8.81 9.74 -14.41
C ARG A 178 -9.08 8.35 -14.95
N SER A 179 -8.53 7.32 -14.32
CA SER A 179 -8.76 5.94 -14.73
C SER A 179 -10.23 5.53 -14.49
N CYS A 180 -10.79 5.89 -13.33
CA CYS A 180 -12.19 5.60 -12.98
C CYS A 180 -13.21 6.15 -14.00
N ILE A 181 -13.04 7.40 -14.46
CA ILE A 181 -14.00 8.02 -15.40
C ILE A 181 -13.82 7.61 -16.88
N GLY A 182 -12.76 6.87 -17.19
CA GLY A 182 -12.62 6.11 -18.44
C GLY A 182 -12.53 6.91 -19.75
N GLY A 183 -12.18 8.21 -19.76
CA GLY A 183 -12.25 9.01 -20.98
C GLY A 183 -11.31 10.21 -21.04
N ALA A 184 -10.84 10.52 -22.26
CA ALA A 184 -10.11 11.76 -22.53
C ALA A 184 -11.02 12.98 -22.36
N GLY A 185 -10.49 14.06 -21.79
CA GLY A 185 -11.17 15.36 -21.69
C GLY A 185 -12.20 15.52 -20.57
N ARG A 186 -12.57 14.45 -19.85
CA ARG A 186 -13.47 14.60 -18.69
C ARG A 186 -12.74 15.23 -17.50
N PRO A 187 -13.35 16.21 -16.80
CA PRO A 187 -12.80 16.74 -15.56
C PRO A 187 -12.73 15.62 -14.53
N HIS A 188 -11.63 15.57 -13.79
CA HIS A 188 -11.35 14.53 -12.78
C HIS A 188 -10.82 15.12 -11.47
N GLN A 189 -10.67 16.44 -11.40
CA GLN A 189 -10.12 17.17 -10.27
C GLN A 189 -10.98 17.00 -9.01
N ASP A 190 -12.30 17.13 -9.14
CA ASP A 190 -13.24 17.00 -8.02
C ASP A 190 -13.29 15.56 -7.51
N LEU A 191 -13.28 14.58 -8.42
CA LEU A 191 -13.23 13.17 -8.06
C LEU A 191 -11.89 12.81 -7.40
N ALA A 192 -10.77 13.36 -7.88
CA ALA A 192 -9.47 13.18 -7.26
C ALA A 192 -9.44 13.77 -5.83
N LEU A 193 -10.07 14.93 -5.61
CA LEU A 193 -10.21 15.52 -4.29
C LEU A 193 -11.07 14.63 -3.38
N LEU A 194 -12.21 14.13 -3.87
CA LEU A 194 -13.06 13.18 -3.14
C LEU A 194 -12.29 11.91 -2.75
N PHE A 195 -11.51 11.34 -3.66
CA PHE A 195 -10.66 10.18 -3.39
C PHE A 195 -9.59 10.47 -2.34
N LYS A 196 -8.90 11.61 -2.44
CA LYS A 196 -7.94 12.06 -1.42
C LYS A 196 -8.60 12.12 -0.05
N ARG A 197 -9.72 12.83 0.09
CA ARG A 197 -10.41 12.96 1.38
C ARG A 197 -10.91 11.63 1.93
N SER A 198 -11.41 10.75 1.06
CA SER A 198 -11.87 9.43 1.46
C SER A 198 -10.73 8.57 2.01
N ILE A 199 -9.57 8.56 1.34
CA ILE A 199 -8.36 7.87 1.80
C ILE A 199 -7.86 8.46 3.12
N GLU A 200 -7.74 9.80 3.21
CA GLU A 200 -7.28 10.48 4.43
C GLU A 200 -8.18 10.19 5.63
N GLN A 201 -9.50 10.22 5.44
CA GLN A 201 -10.44 9.89 6.51
C GLN A 201 -10.30 8.44 6.98
N ALA A 202 -10.16 7.48 6.06
CA ALA A 202 -9.96 6.08 6.43
C ALA A 202 -8.65 5.87 7.20
N VAL A 203 -7.55 6.54 6.78
CA VAL A 203 -6.27 6.53 7.51
C VAL A 203 -6.43 7.10 8.91
N LEU A 204 -7.08 8.26 9.05
CA LEU A 204 -7.26 8.92 10.35
C LEU A 204 -8.16 8.14 11.30
N ARG A 205 -9.11 7.34 10.80
CA ARG A 205 -9.87 6.41 11.65
C ARG A 205 -9.00 5.31 12.24
N LYS A 206 -8.03 4.80 11.47
CA LYS A 206 -7.11 3.74 11.90
C LYS A 206 -5.94 4.28 12.72
N HIS A 207 -5.50 5.50 12.43
CA HIS A 207 -4.35 6.16 13.02
C HIS A 207 -4.70 7.60 13.44
N PRO A 208 -5.54 7.78 14.49
CA PRO A 208 -6.00 9.12 14.90
C PRO A 208 -4.86 10.04 15.33
N ASP A 209 -3.76 9.49 15.86
CA ASP A 209 -2.59 10.27 16.27
C ASP A 209 -1.84 10.90 15.09
N TRP A 210 -2.03 10.40 13.87
CA TRP A 210 -1.36 10.93 12.66
C TRP A 210 -1.86 12.32 12.25
N ALA A 211 -3.07 12.69 12.67
CA ALA A 211 -3.55 14.06 12.52
C ALA A 211 -2.69 15.07 13.30
N ARG A 212 -2.16 14.67 14.46
CA ARG A 212 -1.37 15.55 15.34
C ARG A 212 0.08 15.68 14.88
N THR A 213 0.58 14.69 14.14
CA THR A 213 1.97 14.63 13.66
C THR A 213 2.13 15.10 12.22
N GLU A 214 1.06 15.66 11.61
CA GLU A 214 1.04 16.12 10.21
C GLU A 214 1.46 15.04 9.20
N GLN A 215 1.23 13.76 9.55
CA GLN A 215 1.48 12.62 8.66
C GLN A 215 0.37 12.42 7.63
N VAL A 216 -0.73 13.18 7.74
CA VAL A 216 -1.84 13.24 6.79
C VAL A 216 -2.17 14.72 6.55
N GLY A 217 -2.43 15.12 5.30
CA GLY A 217 -2.77 16.50 4.97
C GLY A 217 -2.51 16.90 3.51
N GLU A 218 -2.63 18.19 3.22
CA GLU A 218 -2.64 18.73 1.85
C GLU A 218 -1.34 18.50 1.07
N ASN A 219 -0.21 18.63 1.77
CA ASN A 219 1.12 18.55 1.16
C ASN A 219 1.85 17.24 1.47
N VAL A 220 1.19 16.32 2.18
CA VAL A 220 1.75 15.00 2.44
C VAL A 220 1.79 14.22 1.13
N MET A 221 2.90 13.52 0.89
CA MET A 221 3.04 12.66 -0.29
C MET A 221 1.87 11.68 -0.36
N ALA A 222 1.35 11.46 -1.57
CA ALA A 222 0.32 10.47 -1.79
C ALA A 222 0.93 9.06 -1.58
N PHE A 223 0.43 8.33 -0.59
CA PHE A 223 0.87 6.96 -0.35
C PHE A 223 -0.17 6.00 -0.92
N VAL A 224 0.24 5.27 -1.97
CA VAL A 224 -0.45 4.07 -2.42
C VAL A 224 -0.68 3.10 -1.25
N ASP A 225 0.26 3.05 -0.31
CA ASP A 225 0.22 2.23 0.90
C ASP A 225 -1.04 2.47 1.76
N PHE A 226 -1.69 3.62 1.61
CA PHE A 226 -2.91 3.95 2.35
C PHE A 226 -4.19 3.50 1.66
N LEU A 227 -4.12 3.04 0.40
CA LEU A 227 -5.30 2.62 -0.36
C LEU A 227 -5.99 1.41 0.26
N GLN A 228 -5.25 0.55 0.97
CA GLN A 228 -5.82 -0.60 1.69
C GLN A 228 -6.86 -0.21 2.75
N PHE A 229 -6.71 0.96 3.39
CA PHE A 229 -7.61 1.38 4.47
C PHE A 229 -9.05 1.62 3.99
N PRO A 230 -9.29 2.50 2.99
CA PRO A 230 -10.65 2.70 2.49
C PRO A 230 -11.15 1.51 1.66
N MET A 231 -10.29 0.64 1.13
CA MET A 231 -10.73 -0.58 0.42
C MET A 231 -11.37 -1.59 1.39
N ALA A 232 -10.90 -1.64 2.63
CA ALA A 232 -11.42 -2.52 3.67
C ALA A 232 -12.71 -2.03 4.36
N GLU A 233 -13.21 -0.83 4.04
CA GLU A 233 -14.38 -0.23 4.69
C GLU A 233 -15.63 -0.33 3.79
N CYS A 234 -16.69 -1.03 4.23
CA CYS A 234 -17.93 -1.18 3.44
C CYS A 234 -18.64 0.16 3.14
N SER A 235 -18.47 1.17 3.99
CA SER A 235 -19.06 2.52 3.80
C SER A 235 -18.24 3.41 2.86
N SER A 236 -17.09 2.94 2.38
CA SER A 236 -16.18 3.71 1.55
C SER A 236 -16.64 3.76 0.10
N VAL A 237 -16.30 4.85 -0.59
CA VAL A 237 -16.49 4.97 -2.05
C VAL A 237 -15.67 3.94 -2.83
N PHE A 238 -14.72 3.27 -2.19
CA PHE A 238 -13.88 2.23 -2.78
C PHE A 238 -14.40 0.81 -2.53
N ALA A 239 -15.48 0.63 -1.74
CA ALA A 239 -15.94 -0.68 -1.31
C ALA A 239 -16.27 -1.62 -2.47
N ASP A 240 -16.80 -1.10 -3.58
CA ASP A 240 -17.13 -1.87 -4.78
C ASP A 240 -16.13 -1.69 -5.93
N MET A 241 -14.95 -1.14 -5.66
CA MET A 241 -13.93 -0.85 -6.67
C MET A 241 -12.72 -1.76 -6.53
N ALA A 242 -11.94 -1.88 -7.61
CA ALA A 242 -10.61 -2.44 -7.60
C ALA A 242 -9.63 -1.45 -8.22
N ALA A 243 -8.43 -1.34 -7.66
CA ALA A 243 -7.32 -0.58 -8.22
C ALA A 243 -6.16 -1.52 -8.54
N VAL A 244 -5.65 -1.44 -9.77
CA VAL A 244 -4.47 -2.18 -10.22
C VAL A 244 -3.36 -1.19 -10.53
N ILE A 245 -2.20 -1.40 -9.94
CA ILE A 245 -1.05 -0.52 -10.06
C ILE A 245 0.08 -1.34 -10.66
N VAL A 246 0.45 -1.02 -11.91
CA VAL A 246 1.54 -1.70 -12.63
C VAL A 246 2.82 -0.90 -12.44
N ASP A 247 3.83 -1.52 -11.85
CA ASP A 247 5.18 -0.96 -11.70
C ASP A 247 5.98 -1.21 -12.98
N SER A 248 6.23 -0.13 -13.73
CA SER A 248 6.96 -0.18 -14.99
C SER A 248 8.44 -0.55 -14.85
N LEU A 249 9.02 -0.40 -13.65
CA LEU A 249 10.43 -0.71 -13.41
C LEU A 249 10.64 -2.19 -13.17
N THR A 250 9.71 -2.84 -12.48
CA THR A 250 9.85 -4.22 -12.01
C THR A 250 9.00 -5.21 -12.78
N ALA A 251 8.08 -4.76 -13.64
CA ALA A 251 7.06 -5.59 -14.27
C ALA A 251 6.27 -6.40 -13.23
N THR A 252 5.93 -5.74 -12.12
CA THR A 252 5.05 -6.27 -11.08
C THR A 252 3.78 -5.44 -10.97
N ALA A 253 2.76 -5.98 -10.32
CA ALA A 253 1.53 -5.25 -10.06
C ALA A 253 0.98 -5.48 -8.65
N GLU A 254 0.28 -4.47 -8.14
CA GLU A 254 -0.51 -4.56 -6.91
C GLU A 254 -1.98 -4.39 -7.25
N ILE A 255 -2.81 -5.29 -6.73
CA ILE A 255 -4.26 -5.30 -6.92
C ILE A 255 -4.90 -5.05 -5.56
N TYR A 256 -5.51 -3.88 -5.39
CA TYR A 256 -6.28 -3.53 -4.21
C TYR A 256 -7.76 -3.77 -4.51
N LYS A 257 -8.43 -4.59 -3.71
CA LYS A 257 -9.86 -4.88 -3.90
C LYS A 257 -10.68 -4.32 -2.75
N GLY A 258 -11.73 -3.58 -3.10
CA GLY A 258 -12.76 -3.19 -2.16
C GLY A 258 -13.47 -4.42 -1.58
N VAL A 259 -13.88 -4.31 -0.32
CA VAL A 259 -14.53 -5.40 0.44
C VAL A 259 -15.77 -5.99 -0.24
N ASP A 260 -16.48 -5.20 -1.04
CA ASP A 260 -17.70 -5.60 -1.76
C ASP A 260 -17.47 -5.85 -3.26
N PHE A 261 -16.23 -5.77 -3.76
CA PHE A 261 -15.93 -5.87 -5.20
C PHE A 261 -16.40 -7.20 -5.81
N ASP A 262 -16.14 -8.32 -5.15
CA ASP A 262 -16.52 -9.65 -5.65
C ASP A 262 -18.05 -9.84 -5.61
N ALA A 263 -18.69 -9.43 -4.53
CA ALA A 263 -20.14 -9.53 -4.37
C ALA A 263 -20.91 -8.76 -5.46
N GLN A 264 -20.34 -7.67 -5.98
CA GLN A 264 -20.93 -6.90 -7.08
C GLN A 264 -20.68 -7.56 -8.44
N THR A 265 -19.53 -8.20 -8.60
CA THR A 265 -19.16 -8.95 -9.80
C THR A 265 -20.13 -10.10 -10.06
N ASP A 266 -20.44 -10.88 -9.02
CA ASP A 266 -21.33 -12.05 -9.11
C ASP A 266 -22.77 -11.69 -9.49
N ARG A 267 -23.20 -10.46 -9.19
CA ARG A 267 -24.55 -9.96 -9.52
C ARG A 267 -24.70 -9.59 -10.99
N GLY A 268 -23.67 -9.78 -11.82
CA GLY A 268 -23.66 -9.38 -13.22
C GLY A 268 -23.78 -7.87 -13.41
N SER A 269 -23.48 -7.10 -12.36
CA SER A 269 -23.57 -5.65 -12.42
C SER A 269 -22.44 -5.10 -13.28
N ASP A 270 -22.71 -3.99 -13.96
CA ASP A 270 -21.76 -3.39 -14.88
C ASP A 270 -20.47 -3.01 -14.14
N GLN A 271 -19.38 -3.72 -14.41
CA GLN A 271 -18.05 -3.42 -13.86
C GLN A 271 -17.40 -2.21 -14.54
N SER A 272 -17.98 -1.68 -15.62
CA SER A 272 -17.37 -0.55 -16.34
C SER A 272 -17.46 0.73 -15.50
N GLY A 273 -16.34 1.05 -14.84
CA GLY A 273 -16.22 2.17 -13.89
C GLY A 273 -15.72 1.77 -12.51
N ARG A 274 -15.68 0.46 -12.21
CA ARG A 274 -15.21 -0.08 -10.92
C ARG A 274 -13.75 -0.54 -10.92
N LEU A 275 -13.12 -0.58 -12.09
CA LEU A 275 -11.72 -0.93 -12.25
C LEU A 275 -10.90 0.32 -12.55
N MET A 276 -9.97 0.62 -11.65
CA MET A 276 -8.99 1.69 -11.81
C MET A 276 -7.64 1.06 -12.13
N LEU A 277 -7.02 1.52 -13.20
CA LEU A 277 -5.74 1.02 -13.70
C LEU A 277 -4.72 2.16 -13.70
N LEU A 278 -3.62 1.96 -13.00
CA LEU A 278 -2.56 2.95 -12.82
C LEU A 278 -1.23 2.37 -13.32
N TRP A 279 -0.41 3.28 -13.81
CA TRP A 279 0.94 3.01 -14.26
C TRP A 279 1.90 3.81 -13.39
N TYR A 280 2.75 3.09 -12.66
CA TYR A 280 3.78 3.69 -11.84
C TYR A 280 5.09 3.78 -12.63
N ILE A 281 5.64 4.99 -12.67
CA ILE A 281 7.03 5.27 -13.01
C ILE A 281 7.69 5.89 -11.78
N PRO A 282 9.03 5.94 -11.68
CA PRO A 282 9.70 6.60 -10.56
C PRO A 282 9.05 7.91 -10.13
N LYS A 283 8.56 7.94 -8.88
CA LYS A 283 8.00 9.14 -8.21
C LYS A 283 6.75 9.73 -8.90
N HIS A 284 6.12 9.03 -9.85
CA HIS A 284 4.95 9.54 -10.56
C HIS A 284 3.95 8.45 -10.93
N TYR A 285 2.67 8.78 -10.84
CA TYR A 285 1.58 7.90 -11.25
C TYR A 285 0.92 8.48 -12.50
N GLN A 286 0.56 7.59 -13.41
CA GLN A 286 -0.17 7.89 -14.63
C GLN A 286 -1.41 7.00 -14.71
N ALA A 287 -2.46 7.47 -15.37
CA ALA A 287 -3.66 6.68 -15.58
C ALA A 287 -3.47 5.76 -16.78
N LEU A 288 -3.84 4.49 -16.63
CA LEU A 288 -4.06 3.61 -17.77
C LEU A 288 -5.50 3.78 -18.24
N CYS A 289 -5.65 4.38 -19.42
CA CYS A 289 -6.93 4.65 -20.02
C CYS A 289 -7.16 3.70 -21.21
N ARG A 290 -8.41 3.30 -21.40
CA ARG A 290 -8.85 2.57 -22.58
C ARG A 290 -8.72 3.41 -23.85
N ARG A 291 -8.38 2.76 -24.96
CA ARG A 291 -8.59 3.32 -26.30
C ARG A 291 -10.09 3.36 -26.62
N GLN A 292 -10.53 4.32 -27.44
CA GLN A 292 -11.95 4.57 -27.69
C GLN A 292 -12.69 3.39 -28.33
N ASP A 293 -11.96 2.48 -28.96
CA ASP A 293 -12.45 1.29 -29.65
C ASP A 293 -12.36 0.01 -28.81
N SER A 294 -11.82 0.06 -27.59
CA SER A 294 -11.67 -1.15 -26.79
C SER A 294 -12.98 -1.54 -26.11
N GLY A 295 -13.24 -2.85 -26.02
CA GLY A 295 -14.34 -3.39 -25.21
C GLY A 295 -14.12 -3.13 -23.71
N ARG A 296 -15.10 -3.50 -22.89
CA ARG A 296 -14.97 -3.43 -21.42
C ARG A 296 -13.79 -4.30 -20.97
N ILE A 297 -13.05 -3.82 -19.98
CA ILE A 297 -11.94 -4.56 -19.36
C ILE A 297 -12.38 -4.88 -17.94
N THR A 298 -12.35 -6.15 -17.60
CA THR A 298 -12.60 -6.67 -16.25
C THR A 298 -11.28 -6.89 -15.52
N LEU A 299 -11.33 -7.08 -14.20
CA LEU A 299 -10.14 -7.46 -13.44
C LEU A 299 -9.58 -8.81 -13.92
N ASP A 300 -10.47 -9.72 -14.33
CA ASP A 300 -10.13 -11.05 -14.84
C ASP A 300 -9.33 -10.96 -16.16
N ASP A 301 -9.68 -10.02 -17.04
CA ASP A 301 -8.92 -9.75 -18.26
C ASP A 301 -7.50 -9.25 -17.95
N VAL A 302 -7.38 -8.39 -16.93
CA VAL A 302 -6.08 -7.86 -16.49
C VAL A 302 -5.20 -8.96 -15.93
N ILE A 303 -5.75 -9.82 -15.05
CA ILE A 303 -5.04 -10.95 -14.47
C ILE A 303 -4.58 -11.91 -15.58
N LYS A 304 -5.44 -12.26 -16.53
CA LYS A 304 -5.07 -13.10 -17.68
C LYS A 304 -3.96 -12.47 -18.51
N ALA A 305 -4.01 -11.16 -18.74
CA ALA A 305 -2.95 -10.46 -19.45
C ALA A 305 -1.62 -10.51 -18.66
N PHE A 306 -1.65 -10.33 -17.33
CA PHE A 306 -0.47 -10.45 -16.48
C PHE A 306 0.14 -11.85 -16.55
N GLU A 307 -0.67 -12.91 -16.41
CA GLU A 307 -0.20 -14.30 -16.45
C GLU A 307 0.45 -14.63 -17.80
N GLN A 308 -0.16 -14.19 -18.91
CA GLN A 308 0.38 -14.45 -20.24
C GLN A 308 1.69 -13.69 -20.52
N GLU A 309 1.85 -12.48 -19.98
CA GLU A 309 3.07 -11.68 -20.13
C GLU A 309 4.12 -11.96 -19.04
N GLY A 310 3.78 -12.79 -18.04
CA GLY A 310 4.65 -13.12 -16.91
C GLY A 310 4.80 -11.99 -15.89
N ILE A 311 3.86 -11.03 -15.84
CA ILE A 311 3.82 -10.00 -14.78
C ILE A 311 3.39 -10.65 -13.48
N GLN A 312 4.21 -10.51 -12.45
CA GLN A 312 3.88 -10.98 -11.10
C GLN A 312 2.96 -9.97 -10.43
N TYR A 313 1.93 -10.45 -9.72
CA TYR A 313 1.01 -9.58 -9.02
C TYR A 313 0.71 -10.07 -7.61
N VAL A 314 0.35 -9.13 -6.72
CA VAL A 314 -0.21 -9.42 -5.39
C VAL A 314 -1.62 -8.86 -5.32
N THR A 315 -2.50 -9.57 -4.63
CA THR A 315 -3.81 -9.04 -4.23
C THR A 315 -3.77 -8.65 -2.75
N ILE A 316 -4.22 -7.44 -2.46
CA ILE A 316 -4.27 -6.81 -1.13
C ILE A 316 -5.72 -6.60 -0.75
#